data_AF-A0A2D8TEN5-F1
#
_entry.id   AF-A0A2D8TEN5-F1
#
_cell.length_a   1.000
_cell.length_b   1.000
_cell.length_c   1.000
_cell.angle_alpha   90.00
_cell.angle_beta   90.00
_cell.angle_gamma   90.00
#
_symmetry.space_group_name_H-M   'P 1'
#
loop_
_entity.id
_entity.type
_entity.pdbx_description
1 polymer ?
#
loop_
_entity_poly.entity_id
_entity_poly.type
_entity_poly.pdbx_seq_one_letter_code
_entity_poly.pdbx_strand_id
1 'polypeptide(L)'
;ETPRQIHVAGGGRHNVTLMVMIAARTGVEVLDVDGLGWDGDALEAQGFAYMAVRHLKGLPISFPGTTGAPEPLTGGVLFRP
;
A
#
# COMPACT_ATOMS: atom_id res chain seq x y z
N GLU A 1 16.05 6.53 -10.20
CA GLU A 1 15.47 7.85 -9.89
C GLU A 1 15.23 7.93 -8.40
N THR A 2 15.32 9.12 -7.79
CA THR A 2 15.01 9.33 -6.38
C THR A 2 13.52 9.67 -6.24
N PRO A 3 12.77 9.04 -5.31
CA PRO A 3 11.36 9.35 -5.12
C PRO A 3 11.18 10.80 -4.67
N ARG A 4 10.09 11.44 -5.14
CA ARG A 4 9.74 12.82 -4.79
C ARG A 4 9.07 12.94 -3.43
N GLN A 5 8.31 11.92 -3.03
CA GLN A 5 7.51 11.89 -1.80
C GLN A 5 7.44 10.48 -1.24
N ILE A 6 7.29 10.38 0.08
CA ILE A 6 7.01 9.16 0.84
C ILE A 6 5.66 9.36 1.54
N HIS A 7 4.66 8.56 1.17
CA HIS A 7 3.35 8.57 1.83
C HIS A 7 3.30 7.43 2.85
N VAL A 8 3.04 7.74 4.12
CA VAL A 8 3.12 6.79 5.24
C VAL A 8 1.74 6.43 5.74
N ALA A 9 1.49 5.12 5.87
CA ALA A 9 0.26 4.55 6.40
C ALA A 9 0.50 3.78 7.71
N GLY A 10 -0.58 3.27 8.30
CA GLY A 10 -0.56 2.49 9.53
C GLY A 10 -0.34 3.33 10.79
N GLY A 11 -0.35 2.68 11.95
CA GLY A 11 -0.24 3.37 13.24
C GLY A 11 1.09 4.10 13.45
N GLY A 12 2.15 3.70 12.75
CA GLY A 12 3.47 4.34 12.82
C GLY A 12 3.50 5.79 12.34
N ARG A 13 2.58 6.18 11.44
CA ARG A 13 2.49 7.56 10.92
C ARG A 13 2.17 8.59 12.01
N HIS A 14 1.51 8.16 13.09
CA HIS A 14 1.21 8.99 14.27
C HIS A 14 2.46 9.34 15.11
N ASN A 15 3.58 8.64 14.88
CA ASN A 15 4.82 8.91 15.60
C ASN A 15 5.62 10.03 14.91
N VAL A 16 5.44 11.26 15.39
CA VAL A 16 6.11 12.46 14.86
C VAL A 16 7.63 12.32 14.85
N THR A 17 8.23 11.76 15.90
CA THR A 17 9.68 11.56 15.97
C THR A 17 10.17 10.64 14.85
N LEU A 18 9.44 9.54 14.59
CA LEU A 18 9.76 8.63 13.50
C LEU A 18 9.64 9.32 12.14
N MET A 19 8.59 10.13 11.91
CA MET A 19 8.40 10.83 10.64
C MET A 19 9.54 11.82 10.36
N VAL A 20 9.93 12.62 11.36
CA VAL A 20 11.08 13.54 11.27
C VAL A 20 12.37 12.76 10.97
N MET A 21 12.57 11.62 11.64
CA MET A 21 13.75 10.77 11.46
C MET A 21 13.82 10.12 10.08
N ILE A 22 12.69 9.77 9.45
CA ILE A 22 12.61 9.24 8.09
C ILE A 22 12.90 10.36 7.08
N ALA A 23 12.27 11.53 7.23
CA ALA A 23 12.49 12.67 6.34
C ALA A 23 13.97 13.10 6.34
N ALA A 24 14.58 13.24 7.52
CA ALA A 24 15.98 13.62 7.65
C ALA A 24 16.96 12.61 7.02
N ARG A 25 16.68 11.31 7.13
CA ARG A 25 17.56 10.27 6.57
C ARG A 25 17.41 10.08 5.07
N THR A 26 16.21 10.28 4.55
CA THR A 26 15.92 10.08 3.12
C THR A 26 16.16 11.35 2.31
N GLY A 27 16.03 12.53 2.92
CA GLY A 27 16.01 13.81 2.21
C GLY A 27 14.76 13.97 1.35
N VAL A 28 13.72 13.15 1.57
CA VAL A 28 12.47 13.13 0.80
C VAL A 28 11.33 13.62 1.69
N GLU A 29 10.38 14.33 1.09
CA GLU A 29 9.17 14.77 1.78
C GLU A 29 8.36 13.56 2.27
N VAL A 30 8.01 13.57 3.57
CA VAL A 30 7.21 12.52 4.21
C VAL A 30 5.81 13.08 4.50
N LEU A 31 4.78 12.42 3.99
CA LEU A 31 3.38 12.84 4.05
C LEU A 31 2.52 11.72 4.63
N ASP A 32 1.42 12.10 5.29
CA ASP A 32 0.38 11.16 5.70
C ASP A 32 -0.48 10.78 4.48
N VAL A 33 -0.81 9.50 4.33
CA VAL A 33 -1.74 9.01 3.30
C VAL A 33 -3.15 9.61 3.44
N ASP A 34 -3.51 10.09 4.63
CA ASP A 34 -4.80 10.78 4.86
C ASP A 34 -4.91 12.05 3.98
N GLY A 35 -3.78 12.68 3.64
CA GLY A 35 -3.73 13.80 2.69
C GLY A 35 -4.09 13.44 1.25
N LEU A 36 -4.08 12.15 0.90
CA LEU A 36 -4.56 11.62 -0.38
C LEU A 36 -6.06 11.26 -0.35
N GLY A 37 -6.74 11.50 0.77
CA GLY A 37 -8.12 11.07 0.99
C GLY A 37 -8.26 9.57 1.28
N TRP A 38 -7.17 8.91 1.69
CA TRP A 38 -7.19 7.52 2.12
C TRP A 38 -7.45 7.44 3.62
N ASP A 39 -7.80 6.26 4.11
CA ASP A 39 -7.86 6.00 5.55
C ASP A 39 -6.58 5.24 5.93
N GLY A 40 -5.61 5.98 6.49
CA GLY A 40 -4.31 5.43 6.86
C GLY A 40 -4.37 4.37 7.96
N ASP A 41 -5.45 4.32 8.76
CA ASP A 41 -5.66 3.29 9.78
C ASP A 41 -6.31 2.04 9.21
N ALA A 42 -7.11 2.16 8.14
CA ALA A 42 -7.78 1.03 7.49
C ALA A 42 -7.13 0.54 6.18
N LEU A 43 -6.00 1.13 5.77
CA LEU A 43 -5.44 0.94 4.43
C LEU A 43 -5.17 -0.54 4.08
N GLU A 44 -4.68 -1.32 5.03
CA GLU A 44 -4.42 -2.76 4.80
C GLU A 44 -5.72 -3.53 4.55
N ALA A 45 -6.77 -3.26 5.33
CA ALA A 45 -8.09 -3.86 5.14
C ALA A 45 -8.73 -3.46 3.80
N GLN A 46 -8.59 -2.19 3.41
CA GLN A 46 -9.00 -1.70 2.09
C GLN A 46 -8.23 -2.39 0.97
N GLY A 47 -6.94 -2.65 1.16
CA GLY A 47 -6.10 -3.42 0.23
C GLY A 47 -6.64 -4.84 -0.01
N PHE A 48 -7.03 -5.55 1.05
CA PHE A 48 -7.69 -6.86 0.92
C PHE A 48 -9.03 -6.77 0.18
N ALA A 49 -9.87 -5.78 0.50
CA ALA A 49 -11.14 -5.57 -0.20
C ALA A 49 -10.93 -5.30 -1.71
N TYR A 50 -9.93 -4.48 -2.05
CA TYR A 50 -9.54 -4.22 -3.44
C TYR A 50 -9.11 -5.50 -4.16
N MET A 51 -8.28 -6.34 -3.53
CA MET A 51 -7.87 -7.64 -4.09
C MET A 51 -9.05 -8.60 -4.28
N ALA A 52 -10.02 -8.61 -3.34
CA ALA A 52 -11.22 -9.44 -3.47
C ALA A 52 -12.07 -9.02 -4.69
N VAL A 53 -12.30 -7.73 -4.89
CA VAL A 53 -13.02 -7.23 -6.09
C VAL A 53 -12.26 -7.56 -7.37
N ARG A 54 -10.92 -7.51 -7.36
CA ARG A 54 -10.10 -7.89 -8.51
C ARG A 54 -10.16 -9.38 -8.81
N HIS A 55 -10.17 -10.24 -7.79
CA HIS A 55 -10.42 -11.67 -7.95
C HIS A 55 -11.76 -11.91 -8.66
N LEU A 56 -12.84 -11.29 -8.19
CA LEU A 56 -14.18 -11.41 -8.80
C LEU A 56 -14.20 -10.93 -10.26
N LYS A 57 -13.32 -10.00 -10.64
CA LYS A 57 -13.18 -9.47 -12.00
C LYS A 57 -12.11 -10.19 -12.84
N GLY A 58 -11.44 -11.21 -12.30
CA GLY A 58 -10.32 -11.89 -12.98
C GLY A 58 -9.10 -11.00 -13.24
N LEU A 59 -8.90 -9.95 -12.44
CA LEU A 59 -7.82 -8.98 -12.61
C LEU A 59 -6.60 -9.33 -11.75
N PRO A 60 -5.36 -9.05 -12.22
CA PRO A 60 -4.13 -9.38 -11.47
C PRO A 60 -4.06 -8.70 -10.10
N ILE A 61 -3.57 -9.42 -9.08
CA ILE A 61 -3.33 -8.89 -7.72
C ILE A 61 -1.86 -9.04 -7.30
N SER A 62 -1.06 -9.80 -8.05
CA SER A 62 0.37 -9.98 -7.83
C SER A 62 1.12 -9.63 -9.11
N PHE A 63 2.26 -8.96 -8.99
CA PHE A 63 3.02 -8.45 -10.12
C PHE A 63 4.52 -8.81 -9.99
N PRO A 64 5.23 -9.03 -11.11
CA PRO A 64 6.65 -9.42 -11.07
C PRO A 64 7.52 -8.46 -10.23
N GLY A 65 7.28 -7.16 -10.34
CA GLY A 65 8.07 -6.14 -9.64
C GLY A 65 7.89 -6.10 -8.12
N THR A 66 6.82 -6.70 -7.57
CA THR A 66 6.58 -6.73 -6.12
C THR A 66 6.86 -8.09 -5.49
N THR A 67 6.51 -9.18 -6.16
CA THR A 67 6.57 -10.55 -5.59
C THR A 67 7.48 -11.51 -6.35
N GLY A 68 7.95 -11.15 -7.55
CA GLY A 68 8.70 -12.06 -8.43
C GLY A 68 7.84 -13.08 -9.17
N ALA A 69 6.51 -12.91 -9.22
CA ALA A 69 5.65 -13.71 -10.09
C ALA A 69 6.12 -13.67 -11.56
N PRO A 70 5.98 -14.75 -12.35
CA PRO A 70 6.50 -14.82 -13.72
C PRO A 70 5.83 -13.82 -14.68
N GLU A 71 4.58 -13.47 -14.41
CA GLU A 71 3.77 -12.48 -15.10
C GLU A 71 2.73 -11.90 -14.13
N PRO A 72 1.93 -10.88 -14.49
CA PRO A 72 0.82 -10.44 -13.64
C PRO A 72 -0.19 -11.57 -13.39
N LEU A 73 -0.35 -11.97 -12.13
CA LEU A 73 -1.21 -13.10 -11.76
C LEU A 73 -2.43 -12.66 -10.97
N THR A 74 -3.56 -13.30 -11.25
CA THR A 74 -4.73 -13.31 -10.36
C THR A 74 -4.44 -14.20 -9.14
N GLY A 75 -5.33 -14.21 -8.16
CA GLY A 75 -5.18 -15.07 -6.98
C GLY A 75 -6.39 -14.98 -6.07
N GLY A 76 -6.33 -15.67 -4.93
CA GLY A 76 -7.47 -15.80 -4.01
C GLY A 76 -8.39 -16.97 -4.37
N VAL A 77 -9.24 -17.37 -3.42
CA VAL A 77 -10.26 -18.42 -3.58
C VAL A 77 -11.61 -17.86 -3.20
N LEU A 78 -12.57 -17.92 -4.12
CA LEU A 78 -13.96 -17.53 -3.84
C LEU A 78 -14.64 -18.63 -3.02
N PHE A 79 -14.89 -18.33 -1.75
CA PHE A 79 -15.82 -19.11 -0.94
C PHE A 79 -17.25 -18.64 -1.20
N ARG A 80 -18.18 -19.58 -1.41
CA ARG A 80 -19.62 -19.32 -1.46
C ARG A 80 -20.24 -19.92 -0.20
N PRO A 81 -21.02 -19.14 0.57
CA PRO A 81 -21.70 -19.63 1.78
C PRO A 81 -22.55 -20.87 1.55
#